data_AF-S9UZN4-F1
#
_entry.id   AF-S9UZN4-F1
#
_cell.length_a   1.000
_cell.length_b   1.000
_cell.length_c   1.000
_cell.angle_alpha   90.00
_cell.angle_beta   90.00
_cell.angle_gamma   90.00
#
_symmetry.space_group_name_H-M   'P 1'
#
loop_
_entity.id
_entity.type
_entity.pdbx_description
1 polymer ?
#
loop_
_entity_poly.entity_id
_entity_poly.type
_entity_poly.pdbx_seq_one_letter_code
_entity_poly.pdbx_strand_id
1 'polypeptide(L)'
;MRSLRASLTRLCACGARRHSSSRAAYNAGLWLNRRQYGDEAAPVMGSRGNPFSDEALGTRQLYCKALVYASGATRLSRDWIAGSAALMCPHQVLLTIALQYNACDADVAALRQHFLSLWLAQEPAAGVAAEDPTAALDPNSPDDVRAAEATVLAQLPEVRCFLYDAMTASLFYMTADAELLDETRCRVMEIGAAHFGLTAPDMEPIWRVVQEEANIKKNKIRALGQPRSAE
;
A
#
# COMPACT_ATOMS: atom_id res chain seq x y z
N MET A 1 4.51 1.92 -26.29
CA MET A 1 5.31 3.10 -25.87
C MET A 1 4.71 4.47 -26.22
N ARG A 2 3.85 4.61 -27.25
CA ARG A 2 3.15 5.90 -27.54
C ARG A 2 1.98 6.21 -26.58
N SER A 3 1.38 5.19 -25.96
CA SER A 3 0.23 5.33 -25.04
C SER A 3 0.56 5.98 -23.69
N LEU A 4 1.71 5.61 -23.08
CA LEU A 4 2.18 6.21 -21.81
C LEU A 4 2.41 7.73 -21.93
N ARG A 5 2.88 8.19 -23.10
CA ARG A 5 3.29 9.58 -23.34
C ARG A 5 2.11 10.56 -23.33
N ALA A 6 0.93 10.12 -23.76
CA ALA A 6 -0.27 10.95 -23.81
C ALA A 6 -1.01 11.01 -22.46
N SER A 7 -0.89 9.97 -21.62
CA SER A 7 -1.47 9.93 -20.28
C SER A 7 -0.62 10.72 -19.27
N LEU A 8 0.71 10.68 -19.40
CA LEU A 8 1.63 11.41 -18.51
C LEU A 8 1.55 12.94 -18.67
N THR A 9 1.25 13.44 -19.89
CA THR A 9 1.11 14.89 -20.15
C THR A 9 -0.09 15.52 -19.42
N ARG A 10 -1.08 14.73 -18.99
CA ARG A 10 -2.29 15.23 -18.28
C ARG A 10 -2.06 15.52 -16.80
N LEU A 11 -1.06 14.88 -16.19
CA LEU A 11 -0.78 14.99 -14.75
C LEU A 11 -0.14 16.33 -14.36
N CYS A 12 0.48 17.04 -15.31
CA CYS A 12 1.12 18.34 -15.08
C CYS A 12 0.17 19.48 -14.72
N ALA A 13 -1.16 19.32 -14.84
CA ALA A 13 -2.13 20.39 -14.57
C ALA A 13 -2.49 20.59 -13.09
N CYS A 14 -2.01 19.74 -12.17
CA CYS A 14 -2.35 19.83 -10.74
C CYS A 14 -1.16 20.33 -9.90
N GLY A 15 -0.83 21.60 -10.09
CA GLY A 15 0.17 22.32 -9.31
C GLY A 15 -0.20 22.44 -7.82
N ALA A 16 0.78 22.10 -6.98
CA ALA A 16 0.76 22.09 -5.53
C ALA A 16 0.37 23.44 -4.88
N ARG A 17 -0.33 23.38 -3.73
CA ARG A 17 -0.25 24.42 -2.68
C ARG A 17 -0.65 23.93 -1.28
N ARG A 18 0.37 23.64 -0.47
CA ARG A 18 0.52 23.93 0.98
C ARG A 18 -0.72 23.84 1.90
N HIS A 19 -1.44 22.73 1.93
CA HIS A 19 -2.41 22.39 3.01
C HIS A 19 -2.44 20.87 3.27
N SER A 20 -1.30 20.18 3.08
CA SER A 20 -1.25 18.73 2.89
C SER A 20 -1.42 17.90 4.17
N SER A 21 -0.99 18.37 5.35
CA SER A 21 -1.03 17.54 6.57
C SER A 21 -2.45 17.26 7.05
N SER A 22 -3.33 18.27 7.03
CA SER A 22 -4.74 18.12 7.41
C SER A 22 -5.52 17.28 6.39
N ARG A 23 -5.25 17.48 5.10
CA ARG A 23 -5.93 16.75 4.02
C ARG A 23 -5.48 15.29 3.90
N ALA A 24 -4.19 14.99 4.10
CA ALA A 24 -3.69 13.62 4.11
C ALA A 24 -4.22 12.82 5.31
N ALA A 25 -4.23 13.42 6.52
CA ALA A 25 -4.79 12.78 7.71
C ALA A 25 -6.32 12.60 7.64
N TYR A 26 -7.05 13.62 7.14
CA TYR A 26 -8.49 13.55 6.92
C TYR A 26 -8.86 12.48 5.90
N ASN A 27 -8.11 12.41 4.79
CA ASN A 27 -8.31 11.39 3.76
C ASN A 27 -7.96 9.98 4.26
N ALA A 28 -6.91 9.83 5.06
CA ALA A 28 -6.53 8.54 5.64
C ALA A 28 -7.59 8.01 6.61
N GLY A 29 -8.10 8.84 7.53
CA GLY A 29 -9.15 8.45 8.48
C GLY A 29 -10.48 8.11 7.80
N LEU A 30 -10.91 8.92 6.82
CA LEU A 30 -12.14 8.67 6.07
C LEU A 30 -12.05 7.41 5.20
N TRP A 31 -10.89 7.16 4.58
CA TRP A 31 -10.62 5.94 3.82
C TRP A 31 -10.51 4.70 4.71
N LEU A 32 -9.85 4.77 5.87
CA LEU A 32 -9.74 3.66 6.82
C LEU A 32 -11.08 3.26 7.39
N ASN A 33 -11.92 4.24 7.73
CA ASN A 33 -13.30 3.97 8.14
C ASN A 33 -14.07 3.25 7.03
N ARG A 34 -13.94 3.68 5.77
CA ARG A 34 -14.57 2.97 4.64
C ARG A 34 -14.05 1.54 4.49
N ARG A 35 -12.74 1.33 4.64
CA ARG A 35 -12.12 -0.01 4.60
C ARG A 35 -12.60 -0.92 5.73
N GLN A 36 -12.71 -0.40 6.95
CA GLN A 36 -13.05 -1.18 8.15
C GLN A 36 -14.54 -1.44 8.30
N TYR A 37 -15.38 -0.52 7.84
CA TYR A 37 -16.83 -0.63 7.93
C TYR A 37 -17.50 -1.11 6.62
N GLY A 38 -16.70 -1.67 5.69
CA GLY A 38 -17.22 -2.48 4.59
C GLY A 38 -17.69 -1.72 3.36
N ASP A 39 -16.94 -0.70 2.92
CA ASP A 39 -17.10 -0.17 1.57
C ASP A 39 -16.52 -1.18 0.57
N GLU A 40 -17.37 -1.74 -0.31
CA GLU A 40 -16.96 -2.65 -1.39
C GLU A 40 -15.94 -2.00 -2.36
N ALA A 41 -15.72 -0.69 -2.26
CA ALA A 41 -14.75 0.04 -3.06
C ALA A 41 -13.28 -0.13 -2.66
N ALA A 42 -12.95 -0.69 -1.47
CA ALA A 42 -11.56 -0.85 -1.05
C ALA A 42 -10.90 -2.10 -1.71
N PRO A 43 -9.71 -1.97 -2.33
CA PRO A 43 -9.04 -3.13 -2.92
C PRO A 43 -8.59 -4.11 -1.84
N VAL A 44 -8.98 -5.37 -2.00
CA VAL A 44 -8.63 -6.47 -1.10
C VAL A 44 -7.40 -7.17 -1.65
N MET A 45 -6.29 -7.07 -0.91
CA MET A 45 -4.97 -7.54 -1.34
C MET A 45 -4.60 -7.06 -2.76
N GLY A 46 -4.81 -5.76 -3.00
CA GLY A 46 -4.41 -5.08 -4.24
C GLY A 46 -5.38 -5.23 -5.41
N SER A 47 -6.45 -6.00 -5.29
CA SER A 47 -7.42 -6.21 -6.38
C SER A 47 -8.84 -5.84 -5.97
N ARG A 48 -9.61 -5.33 -6.95
CA ARG A 48 -11.05 -5.03 -6.83
C ARG A 48 -11.85 -6.12 -7.55
N GLY A 49 -13.08 -6.35 -7.10
CA GLY A 49 -14.00 -7.30 -7.75
C GLY A 49 -13.80 -8.75 -7.32
N ASN A 50 -14.25 -9.68 -8.17
CA ASN A 50 -14.44 -11.09 -7.81
C ASN A 50 -13.14 -11.73 -7.27
N PRO A 51 -13.13 -12.25 -6.02
CA PRO A 51 -11.95 -12.86 -5.42
C PRO A 51 -11.44 -14.11 -6.13
N PHE A 52 -12.26 -14.74 -6.98
CA PHE A 52 -11.95 -16.00 -7.65
C PHE A 52 -11.59 -15.85 -9.14
N SER A 53 -11.45 -14.62 -9.64
CA SER A 53 -10.95 -14.40 -11.01
C SER A 53 -9.43 -14.58 -11.10
N ASP A 54 -8.94 -15.16 -12.20
CA ASP A 54 -7.50 -15.42 -12.41
C ASP A 54 -6.67 -14.13 -12.40
N GLU A 55 -7.19 -13.05 -12.97
CA GLU A 55 -6.55 -11.73 -12.97
C GLU A 55 -6.40 -11.17 -11.55
N ALA A 56 -7.46 -11.29 -10.74
CA ALA A 56 -7.43 -10.87 -9.35
C ALA A 56 -6.49 -11.76 -8.53
N LEU A 57 -6.44 -13.07 -8.79
CA LEU A 57 -5.49 -13.97 -8.16
C LEU A 57 -4.04 -13.60 -8.48
N GLY A 58 -3.72 -13.28 -9.74
CA GLY A 58 -2.38 -12.83 -10.14
C GLY A 58 -1.95 -11.56 -9.40
N THR A 59 -2.86 -10.59 -9.29
CA THR A 59 -2.62 -9.36 -8.51
C THR A 59 -2.37 -9.68 -7.02
N ARG A 60 -3.17 -10.56 -6.42
CA ARG A 60 -3.03 -10.95 -5.02
C ARG A 60 -1.73 -11.71 -4.74
N GLN A 61 -1.23 -12.49 -5.69
CA GLN A 61 0.08 -13.14 -5.57
C GLN A 61 1.21 -12.11 -5.51
N LEU A 62 1.23 -11.13 -6.42
CA LEU A 62 2.19 -10.04 -6.40
C LEU A 62 2.10 -9.25 -5.08
N TYR A 63 0.87 -8.93 -4.67
CA TYR A 63 0.61 -8.24 -3.42
C TYR A 63 1.16 -9.00 -2.21
N CYS A 64 0.85 -10.30 -2.11
CA CYS A 64 1.27 -11.14 -0.99
C CYS A 64 2.80 -11.26 -0.92
N LYS A 65 3.48 -11.41 -2.05
CA LYS A 65 4.96 -11.46 -2.10
C LYS A 65 5.59 -10.17 -1.62
N ALA A 66 5.14 -9.03 -2.17
CA ALA A 66 5.62 -7.72 -1.77
C ALA A 66 5.33 -7.42 -0.29
N LEU A 67 4.16 -7.86 0.20
CA LEU A 67 3.73 -7.64 1.57
C LEU A 67 4.61 -8.38 2.58
N VAL A 68 5.00 -9.63 2.28
CA VAL A 68 5.94 -10.39 3.11
C VAL A 68 7.28 -9.67 3.23
N TYR A 69 7.82 -9.13 2.13
CA TYR A 69 9.08 -8.37 2.17
C TYR A 69 8.94 -7.06 2.96
N ALA A 70 7.86 -6.32 2.69
CA ALA A 70 7.60 -5.02 3.31
C ALA A 70 7.33 -5.12 4.81
N SER A 71 6.72 -6.21 5.26
CA SER A 71 6.45 -6.47 6.68
C SER A 71 7.67 -7.00 7.47
N GLY A 72 8.83 -7.11 6.82
CA GLY A 72 10.05 -7.65 7.44
C GLY A 72 10.18 -9.17 7.40
N ALA A 73 9.21 -9.89 6.81
CA ALA A 73 9.21 -11.35 6.64
C ALA A 73 9.38 -12.17 7.94
N THR A 74 9.09 -11.57 9.09
CA THR A 74 9.10 -12.29 10.38
C THR A 74 8.06 -13.40 10.38
N ARG A 75 8.23 -14.43 11.21
CA ARG A 75 7.21 -15.49 11.35
C ARG A 75 5.83 -14.92 11.67
N LEU A 76 5.74 -13.99 12.61
CA LEU A 76 4.47 -13.40 13.04
C LEU A 76 3.82 -12.58 11.91
N SER A 77 4.58 -11.74 11.21
CA SER A 77 4.02 -11.00 10.07
C SER A 77 3.49 -11.94 8.97
N ARG A 78 4.19 -13.05 8.71
CA ARG A 78 3.74 -14.09 7.78
C ARG A 78 2.48 -14.81 8.25
N ASP A 79 2.36 -15.11 9.54
CA ASP A 79 1.14 -15.70 10.12
C ASP A 79 -0.06 -14.76 9.98
N TRP A 80 0.15 -13.45 10.17
CA TRP A 80 -0.89 -12.45 9.91
C TRP A 80 -1.32 -12.42 8.45
N ILE A 81 -0.35 -12.41 7.52
CA ILE A 81 -0.62 -12.38 6.08
C ILE A 81 -1.38 -13.65 5.66
N ALA A 82 -0.96 -14.82 6.16
CA ALA A 82 -1.63 -16.09 5.90
C ALA A 82 -3.07 -16.09 6.42
N GLY A 83 -3.29 -15.58 7.64
CA GLY A 83 -4.63 -15.43 8.21
C GLY A 83 -5.52 -14.49 7.39
N SER A 84 -5.00 -13.32 7.01
CA SER A 84 -5.69 -12.37 6.14
C SER A 84 -6.03 -12.97 4.78
N ALA A 85 -5.11 -13.72 4.16
CA ALA A 85 -5.35 -14.41 2.89
C ALA A 85 -6.43 -15.49 3.03
N ALA A 86 -6.37 -16.31 4.09
CA ALA A 86 -7.36 -17.36 4.36
C ALA A 86 -8.79 -16.80 4.52
N LEU A 87 -8.93 -15.64 5.16
CA LEU A 87 -10.24 -15.01 5.41
C LEU A 87 -10.78 -14.28 4.18
N MET A 88 -9.92 -13.53 3.49
CA MET A 88 -10.38 -12.59 2.46
C MET A 88 -10.34 -13.16 1.04
N CYS A 89 -9.44 -14.11 0.77
CA CYS A 89 -9.25 -14.71 -0.55
C CYS A 89 -8.66 -16.13 -0.41
N PRO A 90 -9.44 -17.09 0.11
CA PRO A 90 -8.94 -18.42 0.45
C PRO A 90 -8.43 -19.16 -0.78
N HIS A 91 -7.12 -19.07 -1.04
CA HIS A 91 -6.45 -19.76 -2.12
C HIS A 91 -5.11 -20.30 -1.63
N GLN A 92 -4.86 -21.60 -1.85
CA GLN A 92 -3.69 -22.31 -1.30
C GLN A 92 -2.36 -21.63 -1.65
N VAL A 93 -2.23 -21.14 -2.89
CA VAL A 93 -1.01 -20.44 -3.36
C VAL A 93 -0.65 -19.23 -2.49
N LEU A 94 -1.65 -18.48 -1.97
CA LEU A 94 -1.40 -17.30 -1.16
C LEU A 94 -0.90 -17.68 0.23
N LEU A 95 -1.42 -18.79 0.78
CA LEU A 95 -0.91 -19.36 2.04
C LEU A 95 0.52 -19.86 1.87
N THR A 96 0.82 -20.55 0.76
CA THR A 96 2.18 -20.98 0.44
C THR A 96 3.12 -19.79 0.29
N ILE A 97 2.70 -18.72 -0.39
CA ILE A 97 3.51 -17.50 -0.51
C ILE A 97 3.76 -16.91 0.88
N ALA A 98 2.71 -16.69 1.65
CA ALA A 98 2.82 -16.08 2.98
C ALA A 98 3.78 -16.86 3.89
N LEU A 99 3.70 -18.19 3.91
CA LEU A 99 4.44 -19.02 4.88
C LEU A 99 5.84 -19.45 4.41
N GLN A 100 6.08 -19.56 3.11
CA GLN A 100 7.28 -20.25 2.58
C GLN A 100 8.08 -19.42 1.56
N TYR A 101 7.54 -18.32 1.04
CA TYR A 101 8.22 -17.56 0.00
C TYR A 101 9.43 -16.79 0.52
N ASN A 102 10.50 -16.77 -0.27
CA ASN A 102 11.68 -15.95 -0.01
C ASN A 102 11.50 -14.57 -0.66
N ALA A 103 10.87 -13.66 0.07
CA ALA A 103 10.52 -12.34 -0.44
C ALA A 103 11.72 -11.39 -0.51
N CYS A 104 11.75 -10.52 -1.51
CA CYS A 104 12.83 -9.59 -1.78
C CYS A 104 12.31 -8.23 -2.30
N ASP A 105 13.21 -7.25 -2.41
CA ASP A 105 12.89 -5.90 -2.89
C ASP A 105 12.26 -5.90 -4.30
N ALA A 106 12.70 -6.82 -5.16
CA ALA A 106 12.17 -6.98 -6.52
C ALA A 106 10.67 -7.33 -6.53
N ASP A 107 10.14 -7.97 -5.49
CA ASP A 107 8.71 -8.25 -5.38
C ASP A 107 7.89 -6.96 -5.19
N VAL A 108 8.43 -5.98 -4.44
CA VAL A 108 7.79 -4.67 -4.28
C VAL A 108 7.84 -3.88 -5.59
N ALA A 109 8.98 -3.91 -6.28
CA ALA A 109 9.11 -3.28 -7.60
C ALA A 109 8.14 -3.88 -8.63
N ALA A 110 7.94 -5.21 -8.60
CA ALA A 110 6.97 -5.88 -9.46
C ALA A 110 5.52 -5.46 -9.14
N LEU A 111 5.16 -5.36 -7.85
CA LEU A 111 3.85 -4.85 -7.44
C LEU A 111 3.64 -3.40 -7.88
N ARG A 112 4.64 -2.53 -7.68
CA ARG A 112 4.62 -1.14 -8.13
C ARG A 112 4.33 -1.04 -9.62
N GLN A 113 5.05 -1.80 -10.44
CA GLN A 113 4.86 -1.80 -11.89
C GLN A 113 3.48 -2.32 -12.31
N HIS A 114 2.95 -3.32 -11.58
CA HIS A 114 1.61 -3.82 -11.78
C HIS A 114 0.53 -2.78 -11.47
N PHE A 115 0.67 -1.99 -10.40
CA PHE A 115 -0.27 -0.91 -10.12
C PHE A 115 -0.24 0.19 -11.19
N LEU A 116 0.94 0.53 -11.69
CA LEU A 116 1.06 1.48 -12.81
C LEU A 116 0.42 0.93 -14.09
N SER A 117 0.59 -0.36 -14.40
CA SER A 117 -0.02 -0.95 -15.60
C SER A 117 -1.54 -1.00 -15.51
N LEU A 118 -2.10 -1.34 -14.34
CA LEU A 118 -3.54 -1.31 -14.10
C LEU A 118 -4.11 0.10 -14.24
N TRP A 119 -3.42 1.11 -13.69
CA TRP A 119 -3.84 2.50 -13.83
C TRP A 119 -3.85 2.95 -15.31
N LEU A 120 -2.80 2.62 -16.06
CA LEU A 120 -2.71 2.93 -17.49
C LEU A 120 -3.79 2.24 -18.34
N ALA A 121 -4.21 1.03 -17.95
CA ALA A 121 -5.26 0.29 -18.65
C ALA A 121 -6.67 0.87 -18.40
N GLN A 122 -6.86 1.63 -17.32
CA GLN A 122 -8.14 2.21 -16.93
C GLN A 122 -8.38 3.63 -17.48
N GLU A 123 -7.36 4.32 -17.99
CA GLU A 123 -7.51 5.61 -18.68
C GLU A 123 -8.12 5.40 -20.09
N PRO A 124 -9.39 5.77 -20.35
CA PRO A 124 -9.88 5.81 -21.71
C PRO A 124 -9.15 6.93 -22.46
N ALA A 125 -8.88 6.72 -23.75
CA ALA A 125 -8.33 7.72 -24.67
C ALA A 125 -9.29 8.91 -24.88
N ALA A 126 -9.51 9.74 -23.85
CA ALA A 126 -10.37 10.92 -23.92
C ALA A 126 -9.56 12.09 -24.46
N GLY A 127 -9.54 12.29 -25.77
CA GLY A 127 -8.89 13.45 -26.39
C GLY A 127 -9.54 14.77 -25.95
N VAL A 128 -8.80 15.61 -25.24
CA VAL A 128 -9.06 17.06 -25.15
C VAL A 128 -7.70 17.75 -25.00
N ALA A 129 -7.37 18.61 -25.96
CA ALA A 129 -6.23 19.51 -25.91
C ALA A 129 -6.53 20.63 -24.90
N ALA A 130 -5.63 20.83 -23.94
CA ALA A 130 -5.60 22.02 -23.11
C ALA A 130 -4.20 22.63 -23.20
N GLU A 131 -4.14 23.89 -23.63
CA GLU A 131 -2.94 24.69 -23.80
C GLU A 131 -2.42 25.20 -22.43
N ASP A 132 -1.10 25.06 -22.24
CA ASP A 132 -0.15 25.99 -21.57
C ASP A 132 -0.15 26.11 -20.01
N PRO A 133 0.87 26.75 -19.37
CA PRO A 133 2.27 26.32 -19.18
C PRO A 133 2.68 26.27 -17.69
N THR A 134 3.52 25.31 -17.25
CA THR A 134 4.61 25.50 -16.24
C THR A 134 5.34 24.17 -15.98
N ALA A 135 6.67 24.19 -16.15
CA ALA A 135 7.61 23.07 -16.07
C ALA A 135 7.22 21.87 -16.96
N ALA A 136 7.54 21.97 -18.25
CA ALA A 136 7.42 20.85 -19.17
C ALA A 136 8.34 19.70 -18.71
N LEU A 137 7.77 18.74 -17.98
CA LEU A 137 8.41 17.45 -17.74
C LEU A 137 8.80 16.87 -19.09
N ASP A 138 10.08 16.59 -19.31
CA ASP A 138 10.54 15.95 -20.54
C ASP A 138 10.14 14.47 -20.47
N PRO A 139 9.24 13.99 -21.34
CA PRO A 139 8.83 12.58 -21.36
C PRO A 139 9.98 11.63 -21.75
N ASN A 140 11.14 12.15 -22.15
CA ASN A 140 12.36 11.37 -22.38
C ASN A 140 13.34 11.43 -21.20
N SER A 141 13.08 12.28 -20.20
CA SER A 141 13.84 12.30 -18.95
C SER A 141 13.34 11.17 -18.04
N PRO A 142 14.20 10.20 -17.70
CA PRO A 142 13.82 9.11 -16.79
C PRO A 142 13.45 9.62 -15.40
N ASP A 143 14.01 10.76 -14.98
CA ASP A 143 13.69 11.35 -13.67
C ASP A 143 12.31 11.99 -13.66
N ASP A 144 11.91 12.63 -14.75
CA ASP A 144 10.57 13.21 -14.90
C ASP A 144 9.49 12.13 -14.98
N VAL A 145 9.77 11.02 -15.67
CA VAL A 145 8.90 9.84 -15.69
C VAL A 145 8.74 9.27 -14.28
N ARG A 146 9.84 9.12 -13.54
CA ARG A 146 9.79 8.62 -12.15
C ARG A 146 9.00 9.55 -11.23
N ALA A 147 9.14 10.87 -11.38
CA ALA A 147 8.38 11.85 -10.61
C ALA A 147 6.86 11.80 -10.91
N ALA A 148 6.51 11.62 -12.18
CA ALA A 148 5.10 11.46 -12.59
C ALA A 148 4.51 10.14 -12.07
N GLU A 149 5.25 9.03 -12.17
CA GLU A 149 4.83 7.73 -11.62
C GLU A 149 4.62 7.79 -10.10
N ALA A 150 5.53 8.43 -9.36
CA ALA A 150 5.39 8.66 -7.92
C ALA A 150 4.11 9.44 -7.59
N THR A 151 3.80 10.48 -8.37
CA THR A 151 2.58 11.28 -8.20
C THR A 151 1.31 10.44 -8.38
N VAL A 152 1.30 9.54 -9.36
CA VAL A 152 0.19 8.61 -9.58
C VAL A 152 0.08 7.61 -8.43
N LEU A 153 1.17 6.93 -8.09
CA LEU A 153 1.20 5.90 -7.04
C LEU A 153 0.74 6.44 -5.69
N ALA A 154 1.14 7.67 -5.34
CA ALA A 154 0.71 8.33 -4.10
C ALA A 154 -0.81 8.56 -4.01
N GLN A 155 -1.48 8.60 -5.17
CA GLN A 155 -2.93 8.80 -5.25
C GLN A 155 -3.71 7.48 -5.20
N LEU A 156 -3.06 6.36 -5.55
CA LEU A 156 -3.71 5.05 -5.65
C LEU A 156 -4.14 4.51 -4.27
N PRO A 157 -5.41 4.14 -4.09
CA PRO A 157 -5.85 3.48 -2.85
C PRO A 157 -5.20 2.11 -2.65
N GLU A 158 -4.79 1.43 -3.72
CA GLU A 158 -4.07 0.15 -3.67
C GLU A 158 -2.74 0.30 -2.92
N VAL A 159 -2.01 1.40 -3.14
CA VAL A 159 -0.75 1.71 -2.45
C VAL A 159 -0.99 2.01 -0.96
N ARG A 160 -2.05 2.77 -0.63
CA ARG A 160 -2.41 3.03 0.77
C ARG A 160 -2.84 1.77 1.51
N CYS A 161 -3.63 0.91 0.84
CA CYS A 161 -4.00 -0.42 1.37
C CYS A 161 -2.75 -1.23 1.68
N PHE A 162 -1.82 -1.27 0.72
CA PHE A 162 -0.55 -1.99 0.84
C PHE A 162 0.27 -1.53 2.03
N LEU A 163 0.46 -0.22 2.18
CA LEU A 163 1.22 0.32 3.31
C LEU A 163 0.54 0.05 4.66
N TYR A 164 -0.78 0.23 4.75
CA TYR A 164 -1.51 -0.09 5.97
C TYR A 164 -1.38 -1.58 6.35
N ASP A 165 -1.49 -2.48 5.36
CA ASP A 165 -1.34 -3.91 5.59
C ASP A 165 0.09 -4.26 5.99
N ALA A 166 1.09 -3.66 5.35
CA ALA A 166 2.49 -3.87 5.68
C ALA A 166 2.77 -3.44 7.12
N MET A 167 2.35 -2.23 7.51
CA MET A 167 2.49 -1.73 8.87
C MET A 167 1.76 -2.63 9.88
N THR A 168 0.53 -3.06 9.58
CA THR A 168 -0.27 -3.90 10.48
C THR A 168 0.35 -5.29 10.63
N ALA A 169 0.81 -5.90 9.54
CA ALA A 169 1.49 -7.18 9.54
C ALA A 169 2.79 -7.11 10.35
N SER A 170 3.57 -6.04 10.20
CA SER A 170 4.80 -5.88 10.98
C SER A 170 4.52 -5.77 12.47
N LEU A 171 3.48 -5.06 12.88
CA LEU A 171 3.09 -4.90 14.29
C LEU A 171 2.34 -6.10 14.88
N PHE A 172 2.07 -7.14 14.09
CA PHE A 172 1.30 -8.27 14.56
C PHE A 172 2.03 -9.02 15.67
N TYR A 173 1.41 -9.04 16.85
CA TYR A 173 1.99 -9.57 18.10
C TYR A 173 3.34 -8.93 18.50
N MET A 174 3.75 -7.80 17.93
CA MET A 174 4.93 -7.09 18.41
C MET A 174 4.74 -6.65 19.87
N THR A 175 5.69 -7.04 20.71
CA THR A 175 5.82 -6.60 22.10
C THR A 175 6.14 -5.11 22.16
N ALA A 176 6.06 -4.49 23.35
CA ALA A 176 6.22 -3.05 23.54
C ALA A 176 7.69 -2.57 23.42
N ASP A 177 8.51 -3.26 22.64
CA ASP A 177 9.90 -2.88 22.37
C ASP A 177 9.92 -1.65 21.46
N ALA A 178 10.41 -0.53 21.99
CA ALA A 178 10.44 0.74 21.29
C ALA A 178 11.46 0.75 20.14
N GLU A 179 12.57 0.03 20.27
CA GLU A 179 13.61 -0.02 19.24
C GLU A 179 13.11 -0.80 18.02
N LEU A 180 12.52 -1.98 18.26
CA LEU A 180 11.96 -2.81 17.19
C LEU A 180 10.80 -2.10 16.47
N LEU A 181 10.00 -1.31 17.20
CA LEU A 181 8.95 -0.48 16.63
C LEU A 181 9.50 0.60 15.69
N ASP A 182 10.59 1.27 16.09
CA ASP A 182 11.21 2.31 15.28
C ASP A 182 11.91 1.73 14.04
N GLU A 183 12.60 0.60 14.17
CA GLU A 183 13.20 -0.11 13.03
C GLU A 183 12.13 -0.52 12.00
N THR A 184 11.03 -1.08 12.49
CA THR A 184 9.88 -1.49 11.67
C THR A 184 9.27 -0.31 10.94
N ARG A 185 9.08 0.80 11.66
CA ARG A 185 8.57 2.05 11.11
C ARG A 185 9.50 2.56 10.00
N CYS A 186 10.79 2.70 10.30
CA CYS A 186 11.80 3.18 9.35
C CYS A 186 11.80 2.33 8.07
N ARG A 187 11.80 1.01 8.19
CA ARG A 187 11.76 0.10 7.05
C ARG A 187 10.55 0.33 6.14
N VAL A 188 9.34 0.38 6.69
CA VAL A 188 8.13 0.55 5.86
C VAL A 188 8.11 1.94 5.21
N MET A 189 8.60 2.97 5.92
CA MET A 189 8.73 4.33 5.38
C MET A 189 9.76 4.39 4.23
N GLU A 190 10.90 3.71 4.38
CA GLU A 190 11.93 3.60 3.33
C GLU A 190 11.37 2.91 2.08
N ILE A 191 10.63 1.81 2.25
CA ILE A 191 9.98 1.11 1.13
C ILE A 191 8.95 2.02 0.46
N GLY A 192 8.14 2.73 1.24
CA GLY A 192 7.17 3.70 0.77
C GLY A 192 7.80 4.81 -0.07
N ALA A 193 8.90 5.37 0.40
CA ALA A 193 9.66 6.40 -0.31
C ALA A 193 10.33 5.87 -1.57
N ALA A 194 11.04 4.74 -1.48
CA ALA A 194 11.85 4.20 -2.57
C ALA A 194 10.98 3.68 -3.73
N HIS A 195 9.90 2.97 -3.44
CA HIS A 195 9.08 2.32 -4.48
C HIS A 195 7.88 3.16 -4.90
N PHE A 196 7.26 3.89 -3.98
CA PHE A 196 6.00 4.60 -4.26
C PHE A 196 6.16 6.12 -4.28
N GLY A 197 7.36 6.64 -4.01
CA GLY A 197 7.65 8.08 -4.01
C GLY A 197 6.88 8.84 -2.92
N LEU A 198 6.49 8.14 -1.85
CA LEU A 198 5.73 8.71 -0.75
C LEU A 198 6.63 9.42 0.24
N THR A 199 6.15 10.54 0.76
CA THR A 199 6.85 11.30 1.80
C THR A 199 6.38 10.89 3.19
N ALA A 200 7.18 11.17 4.22
CA ALA A 200 6.77 10.90 5.60
C ALA A 200 5.40 11.53 5.96
N PRO A 201 5.07 12.79 5.56
CA PRO A 201 3.73 13.35 5.75
C PRO A 201 2.58 12.53 5.16
N ASP A 202 2.81 11.75 4.10
CA ASP A 202 1.77 10.92 3.47
C ASP A 202 1.54 9.63 4.27
N MET A 203 2.59 9.08 4.86
CA MET A 203 2.58 7.77 5.53
C MET A 203 2.38 7.86 7.04
N GLU A 204 2.81 8.95 7.67
CA GLU A 204 2.70 9.18 9.12
C GLU A 204 1.26 9.05 9.65
N PRO A 205 0.22 9.55 8.96
CA PRO A 205 -1.15 9.36 9.42
C PRO A 205 -1.58 7.89 9.40
N ILE A 206 -1.14 7.11 8.40
CA ILE A 206 -1.42 5.67 8.31
C ILE A 206 -0.75 4.95 9.48
N TRP A 207 0.54 5.24 9.71
CA TRP A 207 1.29 4.66 10.82
C TRP A 207 0.62 4.89 12.17
N ARG A 208 0.20 6.13 12.45
CA ARG A 208 -0.49 6.48 13.70
C ARG A 208 -1.75 5.66 13.90
N VAL A 209 -2.57 5.48 12.86
CA VAL A 209 -3.79 4.68 12.99
C VAL A 209 -3.48 3.22 13.28
N VAL A 210 -2.52 2.62 12.57
CA VAL A 210 -2.10 1.23 12.81
C VAL A 210 -1.57 1.05 14.24
N GLN A 211 -0.78 2.01 14.73
CA GLN A 211 -0.25 1.99 16.10
C GLN A 211 -1.38 2.06 17.15
N GLU A 212 -2.35 2.96 16.96
CA GLU A 212 -3.51 3.07 17.85
C GLU A 212 -4.38 1.81 17.83
N GLU A 213 -4.60 1.19 16.67
CA GLU A 213 -5.31 -0.09 16.58
C GLU A 213 -4.59 -1.21 17.32
N ALA A 214 -3.27 -1.27 17.22
CA ALA A 214 -2.46 -2.23 17.97
C ALA A 214 -2.61 -2.00 19.49
N ASN A 215 -2.59 -0.73 19.93
CA ASN A 215 -2.81 -0.37 21.33
C ASN A 215 -4.22 -0.74 21.82
N ILE A 216 -5.26 -0.47 21.02
CA ILE A 216 -6.64 -0.83 21.32
C ILE A 216 -6.78 -2.35 21.45
N LYS A 217 -6.21 -3.13 20.53
CA LYS A 217 -6.22 -4.60 20.59
C LYS A 217 -5.56 -5.11 21.88
N LYS A 218 -4.40 -4.57 22.26
CA LYS A 218 -3.70 -4.89 23.53
C LYS A 218 -4.57 -4.54 24.75
N ASN A 219 -5.18 -3.37 24.76
CA ASN A 219 -6.06 -2.92 25.85
C ASN A 219 -7.32 -3.78 25.96
N LYS A 220 -7.90 -4.20 24.83
CA LYS A 220 -9.06 -5.10 24.79
C LYS A 220 -8.74 -6.47 25.40
N ILE A 221 -7.60 -7.07 25.04
CA ILE A 221 -7.14 -8.34 25.62
C ILE A 221 -7.00 -8.20 27.14
N ARG A 222 -6.38 -7.10 27.61
CA ARG A 222 -6.23 -6.80 29.04
C ARG A 222 -7.57 -6.63 29.75
N ALA A 223 -8.50 -5.88 29.17
CA ALA A 223 -9.80 -5.59 29.75
C ALA A 223 -10.71 -6.83 29.82
N LEU A 224 -10.61 -7.73 28.83
CA LEU A 224 -11.39 -8.96 28.77
C LEU A 224 -10.81 -10.11 29.60
N GLY A 225 -9.70 -9.89 30.32
CA GLY A 225 -9.08 -10.91 31.17
C GLY A 225 -8.59 -12.15 30.40
N GLN A 226 -8.35 -12.02 29.09
CA GLN A 226 -7.86 -13.14 28.29
C GLN A 226 -6.43 -13.48 28.73
N PRO A 227 -6.11 -14.77 28.95
CA PRO A 227 -4.77 -15.17 29.35
C PRO A 227 -3.79 -14.71 28.28
N ARG A 228 -2.71 -14.04 28.71
CA ARG A 228 -1.58 -13.76 27.81
C ARG A 228 -1.09 -15.13 27.33
N SER A 229 -1.07 -15.35 26.01
CA SER A 229 -0.39 -16.49 25.43
C SER A 229 1.03 -16.51 26.01
N ALA A 230 1.37 -17.59 26.72
CA ALA A 230 2.60 -17.73 27.49
C ALA A 230 3.82 -17.40 26.62
N GLU A 231 4.67 -16.51 27.14
CA GLU A 231 6.00 -16.19 26.62
C GLU A 231 6.92 -17.42 26.66
#